data_AF-A0A1E1KB73-F1
#
_entry.id   AF-A0A1E1KB73-F1
#
_cell.length_a   1.000
_cell.length_b   1.000
_cell.length_c   1.000
_cell.angle_alpha   90.00
_cell.angle_beta   90.00
_cell.angle_gamma   90.00
#
_symmetry.space_group_name_H-M   'P 1'
#
loop_
_entity.id
_entity.type
_entity.pdbx_description
1 polymer ?
#
loop_
_entity_poly.entity_id
_entity_poly.type
_entity_poly.pdbx_seq_one_letter_code
_entity_poly.pdbx_strand_id
1 'polypeptide(L)'
;MPFYEVQHAFPLTASQRSSLAKDLTTLHATSFNAPTIFVNVKFTPNAADEGYFVGGEHRPTTNRIFLHVRSGKGRGDEAFAKLAKDVEDVWDRAVGREEGEAAAGNSKVLHAVFIVPGITAREQGMAIPLAGEEAAWLKSSRGIFEKRADAGEEDFKNLVKDLQTRPELMK
;
A
#
# COMPACT_ATOMS: atom_id res chain seq x y z
N MET A 1 -4.73 -0.64 -8.68
CA MET A 1 -4.00 0.42 -7.98
C MET A 1 -4.48 0.43 -6.55
N PRO A 2 -3.68 -0.05 -5.60
CA PRO A 2 -3.99 0.12 -4.18
C PRO A 2 -3.62 1.52 -3.69
N PHE A 3 -4.21 1.90 -2.56
CA PHE A 3 -3.85 3.10 -1.81
C PHE A 3 -3.67 2.76 -0.34
N TYR A 4 -2.47 3.00 0.17
CA TYR A 4 -2.09 2.81 1.56
C TYR A 4 -2.08 4.17 2.25
N GLU A 5 -3.04 4.42 3.13
CA GLU A 5 -3.05 5.59 3.99
C GLU A 5 -2.44 5.23 5.35
N VAL A 6 -1.25 5.74 5.61
CA VAL A 6 -0.52 5.57 6.87
C VAL A 6 -0.83 6.76 7.77
N GLN A 7 -1.74 6.56 8.71
CA GLN A 7 -2.05 7.53 9.74
C GLN A 7 -1.16 7.32 10.94
N HIS A 8 -0.34 8.29 11.33
CA HIS A 8 0.70 8.08 12.34
C HIS A 8 0.77 9.20 13.38
N ALA A 9 0.74 8.84 14.66
CA ALA A 9 1.11 9.73 15.76
C ALA A 9 2.61 9.62 16.09
N PHE A 10 3.22 8.46 15.79
CA PHE A 10 4.67 8.29 15.93
C PHE A 10 5.41 9.22 14.97
N PRO A 11 6.41 10.00 15.43
CA PRO A 11 7.12 10.97 14.58
C PRO A 11 8.10 10.27 13.64
N LEU A 12 7.58 9.70 12.56
CA LEU A 12 8.37 9.04 11.53
C LEU A 12 9.39 10.01 10.91
N THR A 13 10.65 9.59 10.81
CA THR A 13 11.67 10.33 10.06
C THR A 13 11.44 10.23 8.55
N ALA A 14 12.13 11.07 7.77
CA ALA A 14 12.08 10.97 6.32
C ALA A 14 12.58 9.60 5.80
N SER A 15 13.61 9.02 6.43
CA SER A 15 14.13 7.70 6.07
C SER A 15 13.14 6.60 6.41
N GLN A 16 12.46 6.67 7.57
CA GLN A 16 11.43 5.71 7.95
C GLN A 16 10.24 5.76 6.99
N ARG A 17 9.75 6.95 6.63
CA ARG A 17 8.68 7.09 5.62
C ARG A 17 9.09 6.50 4.27
N SER A 18 10.30 6.78 3.82
CA SER A 18 10.82 6.26 2.55
C SER A 18 10.92 4.73 2.57
N SER A 19 11.48 4.16 3.64
CA SER A 19 11.58 2.70 3.81
C SER A 19 10.20 2.05 3.86
N LEU A 20 9.28 2.60 4.67
CA LEU A 20 7.93 2.06 4.79
C LEU A 20 7.18 2.09 3.46
N ALA A 21 7.26 3.21 2.71
CA ALA A 21 6.62 3.32 1.41
C ALA A 21 7.16 2.28 0.41
N LYS A 22 8.49 2.09 0.39
CA LYS A 22 9.14 1.09 -0.45
C LYS A 22 8.73 -0.33 -0.08
N ASP A 23 8.76 -0.67 1.20
CA ASP A 23 8.46 -2.02 1.69
C ASP A 23 6.98 -2.37 1.49
N LEU A 24 6.05 -1.43 1.74
CA LEU A 24 4.62 -1.60 1.45
C LEU A 24 4.37 -1.76 -0.05
N THR A 25 5.09 -1.00 -0.89
CA THR A 25 5.04 -1.10 -2.35
C THR A 25 5.48 -2.48 -2.83
N THR A 26 6.64 -2.94 -2.34
CA THR A 26 7.17 -4.26 -2.66
C THR A 26 6.22 -5.36 -2.18
N LEU A 27 5.74 -5.28 -0.94
CA LEU A 27 4.79 -6.24 -0.36
C LEU A 27 3.53 -6.37 -1.23
N HIS A 28 2.93 -5.25 -1.63
CA HIS A 28 1.73 -5.30 -2.48
C HIS A 28 2.02 -5.87 -3.86
N ALA A 29 3.09 -5.39 -4.49
CA ALA A 29 3.48 -5.79 -5.84
C ALA A 29 3.76 -7.29 -5.94
N THR A 30 4.38 -7.88 -4.92
CA THR A 30 4.65 -9.32 -4.86
C THR A 30 3.41 -10.12 -4.48
N SER A 31 2.59 -9.64 -3.54
CA SER A 31 1.37 -10.34 -3.09
C SER A 31 0.33 -10.49 -4.20
N PHE A 32 0.26 -9.52 -5.11
CA PHE A 32 -0.82 -9.44 -6.10
C PHE A 32 -0.35 -9.39 -7.55
N ASN A 33 0.95 -9.64 -7.79
CA ASN A 33 1.57 -9.56 -9.11
C ASN A 33 1.21 -8.26 -9.85
N ALA A 34 1.48 -7.13 -9.21
CA ALA A 34 1.17 -5.80 -9.74
C ALA A 34 2.46 -5.02 -10.05
N PRO A 35 2.44 -4.13 -11.07
CA PRO A 35 3.49 -3.14 -11.25
C PRO A 35 3.60 -2.21 -10.04
N THR A 36 4.83 -1.89 -9.63
CA THR A 36 5.08 -1.10 -8.41
C THR A 36 4.57 0.34 -8.50
N ILE A 37 4.62 0.93 -9.70
CA ILE A 37 4.18 2.31 -9.97
C ILE A 37 2.71 2.57 -9.61
N PHE A 38 1.91 1.51 -9.49
CA PHE A 38 0.50 1.59 -9.17
C PHE A 38 0.20 1.53 -7.68
N VAL A 39 1.21 1.35 -6.83
CA VAL A 39 1.05 1.32 -5.39
C VAL A 39 1.25 2.70 -4.81
N ASN A 40 0.17 3.30 -4.34
CA ASN A 40 0.20 4.62 -3.73
C ASN A 40 0.34 4.50 -2.21
N VAL A 41 1.26 5.25 -1.61
CA VAL A 41 1.43 5.34 -0.17
C VAL A 41 1.40 6.80 0.26
N LYS A 42 0.48 7.16 1.16
CA LYS A 42 0.37 8.50 1.73
C LYS A 42 0.54 8.43 3.24
N PHE A 43 1.34 9.35 3.78
CA PHE A 43 1.49 9.54 5.22
C PHE A 43 0.64 10.72 5.66
N THR A 44 -0.20 10.51 6.66
CA THR A 44 -1.01 11.54 7.31
C THR A 44 -0.62 11.55 8.80
N PRO A 45 -0.02 12.63 9.32
CA PRO A 45 0.23 12.72 10.76
C PRO A 45 -1.09 12.86 11.51
N ASN A 46 -1.22 12.17 12.65
CA ASN A 46 -2.31 12.38 13.62
C ASN A 46 -1.76 13.23 14.76
N ALA A 47 -2.36 14.39 15.02
CA ALA A 47 -1.97 15.17 16.18
C ALA A 47 -2.39 14.46 17.49
N ALA A 48 -1.61 14.64 18.56
CA ALA A 48 -1.82 13.91 19.82
C ALA A 48 -3.14 14.25 20.54
N ASP A 49 -3.81 15.32 20.10
CA ASP A 49 -5.01 15.91 20.69
C ASP A 49 -6.21 15.94 19.72
N GLU A 50 -6.12 15.25 18.58
CA GLU A 50 -7.18 15.19 17.56
C GLU A 50 -8.45 14.41 17.98
N GLY A 51 -8.58 14.08 19.27
CA GLY A 51 -9.79 13.46 19.81
C GLY A 51 -9.97 12.03 19.34
N TYR A 52 -8.92 11.22 19.40
CA TYR A 52 -9.03 9.79 19.13
C TYR A 52 -9.41 9.03 20.39
N PHE A 53 -10.46 8.19 20.31
CA PHE A 53 -11.00 7.46 21.44
C PHE A 53 -11.14 5.98 21.10
N VAL A 54 -10.79 5.10 22.04
CA VAL A 54 -10.97 3.64 21.93
C VAL A 54 -11.72 3.17 23.16
N GLY A 55 -12.91 2.61 22.95
CA GLY A 55 -13.79 2.20 24.05
C GLY A 55 -14.31 3.37 24.89
N GLY A 56 -14.40 4.58 24.32
CA GLY A 56 -14.78 5.81 25.03
C GLY A 56 -13.63 6.53 25.74
N GLU A 57 -12.44 5.93 25.79
CA GLU A 57 -11.26 6.52 26.45
C GLU A 57 -10.33 7.18 25.45
N HIS A 58 -9.85 8.39 25.79
CA HIS A 58 -8.93 9.15 24.95
C HIS A 58 -7.61 8.39 24.76
N ARG A 59 -7.10 8.40 23.52
CA ARG A 59 -5.85 7.77 23.12
C ARG A 59 -4.93 8.83 22.52
N PRO A 60 -3.91 9.28 23.25
CA PRO A 60 -3.05 10.38 22.82
C PRO A 60 -2.09 10.00 21.68
N THR A 61 -1.86 8.70 21.47
CA THR A 61 -1.01 8.20 20.40
C THR A 61 -1.69 7.02 19.72
N THR A 62 -1.91 7.13 18.42
CA THR A 62 -2.48 6.03 17.62
C THR A 62 -1.95 6.08 16.20
N ASN A 63 -1.40 4.95 15.77
CA ASN A 63 -1.01 4.70 14.39
C ASN A 63 -1.98 3.69 13.76
N ARG A 64 -2.35 3.90 12.49
CA ARG A 64 -3.25 3.02 11.72
C ARG A 64 -2.82 3.00 10.27
N ILE A 65 -3.06 1.90 9.57
CA ILE A 65 -2.91 1.84 8.12
C ILE A 65 -4.23 1.39 7.49
N PHE A 66 -4.75 2.18 6.56
CA PHE A 66 -5.87 1.82 5.71
C PHE A 66 -5.34 1.38 4.35
N LEU A 67 -5.72 0.18 3.92
CA LEU A 67 -5.34 -0.36 2.63
C LEU A 67 -6.58 -0.47 1.76
N HIS A 68 -6.67 0.41 0.77
CA HIS A 68 -7.67 0.29 -0.27
C HIS A 68 -7.17 -0.70 -1.31
N VAL A 69 -7.79 -1.88 -1.37
CA VAL A 69 -7.42 -2.98 -2.27
C VAL A 69 -8.63 -3.49 -3.03
N ARG A 70 -8.41 -4.14 -4.18
CA ARG A 70 -9.51 -4.75 -4.93
C ARG A 70 -9.83 -6.14 -4.38
N SER A 71 -11.09 -6.38 -4.08
CA SER A 71 -11.64 -7.74 -3.86
C SER A 71 -11.86 -8.45 -5.21
N GLY A 72 -11.68 -9.77 -5.24
CA GLY A 72 -11.99 -10.57 -6.43
C GLY A 72 -11.25 -11.91 -6.46
N LYS A 73 -11.18 -12.54 -7.64
CA LYS A 73 -10.66 -13.90 -7.79
C LYS A 73 -9.23 -14.01 -7.23
N GLY A 74 -9.03 -14.89 -6.24
CA GLY A 74 -7.73 -15.09 -5.56
C GLY A 74 -7.39 -14.05 -4.49
N ARG A 75 -8.30 -13.11 -4.17
CA ARG A 75 -8.15 -12.10 -3.12
C ARG A 75 -9.33 -12.19 -2.15
N GLY A 76 -9.30 -13.23 -1.31
CA GLY A 76 -10.30 -13.50 -0.26
C GLY A 76 -9.76 -13.28 1.15
N ASP A 77 -10.54 -13.67 2.15
CA ASP A 77 -10.30 -13.36 3.57
C ASP A 77 -8.93 -13.80 4.07
N GLU A 78 -8.49 -15.02 3.74
CA GLU A 78 -7.17 -15.53 4.16
C GLU A 78 -6.01 -14.69 3.56
N ALA A 79 -6.11 -14.31 2.29
CA ALA A 79 -5.11 -13.49 1.63
C ALA A 79 -5.04 -12.09 2.24
N PHE A 80 -6.20 -11.52 2.61
CA PHE A 80 -6.28 -10.22 3.27
C PHE A 80 -5.84 -10.25 4.73
N ALA A 81 -6.15 -11.31 5.47
CA ALA A 81 -5.64 -11.52 6.82
C ALA A 81 -4.11 -11.64 6.83
N LYS A 82 -3.55 -12.41 5.87
CA LYS A 82 -2.10 -12.50 5.69
C LYS A 82 -1.49 -11.14 5.35
N LEU A 83 -2.08 -10.41 4.39
CA LEU A 83 -1.60 -9.07 4.01
C LEU A 83 -1.62 -8.10 5.21
N ALA A 84 -2.67 -8.12 6.03
CA ALA A 84 -2.75 -7.28 7.21
C ALA A 84 -1.61 -7.57 8.18
N LYS A 85 -1.33 -8.85 8.46
CA LYS A 85 -0.21 -9.27 9.30
C LYS A 85 1.15 -8.88 8.71
N ASP A 86 1.35 -9.09 7.40
CA ASP A 86 2.60 -8.71 6.74
C ASP A 86 2.84 -7.18 6.80
N VAL A 87 1.76 -6.37 6.79
CA VAL A 87 1.84 -4.91 6.98
C VAL A 87 2.24 -4.53 8.40
N GLU A 88 1.71 -5.21 9.41
CA GLU A 88 2.15 -5.02 10.80
C GLU A 88 3.66 -5.28 10.92
N ASP A 89 4.15 -6.34 10.28
CA ASP A 89 5.59 -6.67 10.29
C ASP A 89 6.44 -5.63 9.55
N VAL A 90 5.94 -5.09 8.44
CA VAL A 90 6.59 -3.97 7.73
C VAL A 90 6.66 -2.73 8.62
N TRP A 91 5.59 -2.41 9.33
CA TRP A 91 5.54 -1.29 10.26
C TRP A 91 6.53 -1.48 11.42
N ASP A 92 6.47 -2.61 12.13
CA ASP A 92 7.30 -2.88 13.30
C ASP A 92 8.80 -2.79 12.96
N ARG A 93 9.21 -3.33 11.81
CA ARG A 93 10.58 -3.16 11.31
C ARG A 93 10.93 -1.69 11.06
N ALA A 94 10.04 -0.92 10.42
CA ALA A 94 10.31 0.47 10.07
C ALA A 94 10.44 1.39 11.31
N VAL A 95 9.68 1.12 12.37
CA VAL A 95 9.73 1.89 13.63
C VAL A 95 10.71 1.30 14.66
N GLY A 96 11.35 0.17 14.33
CA GLY A 96 12.27 -0.54 15.21
C GLY A 96 11.58 -0.99 16.49
N ARG A 97 10.41 -1.63 16.36
CA ARG A 97 9.68 -2.28 17.45
C ARG A 97 10.03 -3.77 17.43
N GLU A 98 10.51 -4.28 18.55
CA GLU A 98 10.86 -5.69 18.70
C GLU A 98 9.65 -6.56 19.08
N GLU A 99 9.70 -7.83 18.69
CA GLU A 99 8.71 -8.82 19.09
C GLU A 99 8.72 -8.99 20.61
N GLY A 100 7.53 -8.94 21.23
CA GLY A 100 7.40 -9.01 22.69
C GLY A 100 7.49 -7.67 23.42
N GLU A 101 7.81 -6.56 22.73
CA GLU A 101 7.65 -5.23 23.33
C GLU A 101 6.20 -5.02 23.79
N ALA A 102 6.04 -4.63 25.06
CA ALA A 102 4.74 -4.36 25.64
C ALA A 102 4.02 -3.27 24.81
N ALA A 103 2.77 -3.55 24.44
CA ALA A 103 1.96 -2.60 23.68
C ALA A 103 1.51 -1.39 24.53
N ALA A 104 1.39 -1.58 25.85
CA ALA A 104 0.91 -0.55 26.75
C ALA A 104 1.89 0.64 26.80
N GLY A 105 1.41 1.82 26.40
CA GLY A 105 2.19 3.07 26.41
C GLY A 105 3.25 3.17 25.31
N ASN A 106 3.37 2.17 24.43
CA ASN A 106 4.36 2.19 23.36
C ASN A 106 3.82 2.92 22.12
N SER A 107 4.35 4.11 21.85
CA SER A 107 3.92 4.96 20.73
C SER A 107 4.23 4.37 19.35
N LYS A 108 5.08 3.33 19.28
CA LYS A 108 5.41 2.60 18.05
C LYS A 108 4.34 1.58 17.67
N VAL A 109 3.39 1.24 18.55
CA VAL A 109 2.39 0.22 18.25
C VAL A 109 1.51 0.66 17.09
N LEU A 110 1.35 -0.20 16.09
CA LEU A 110 0.32 -0.06 15.10
C LEU A 110 -1.01 -0.54 15.70
N HIS A 111 -1.95 0.37 15.89
CA HIS A 111 -3.20 0.06 16.56
C HIS A 111 -4.12 -0.80 15.69
N ALA A 112 -4.12 -0.57 14.39
CA ALA A 112 -4.97 -1.31 13.46
C ALA A 112 -4.45 -1.25 12.02
N VAL A 113 -4.71 -2.33 11.29
CA VAL A 113 -4.64 -2.40 9.84
C VAL A 113 -6.05 -2.67 9.30
N PHE A 114 -6.56 -1.81 8.43
CA PHE A 114 -7.87 -1.97 7.81
C PHE A 114 -7.73 -2.32 6.34
N ILE A 115 -8.30 -3.46 5.94
CA ILE A 115 -8.44 -3.83 4.54
C ILE A 115 -9.79 -3.29 4.05
N VAL A 116 -9.74 -2.34 3.12
CA VAL A 116 -10.91 -1.65 2.58
C VAL A 116 -11.10 -2.08 1.12
N PRO A 117 -12.18 -2.81 0.79
CA PRO A 117 -12.41 -3.22 -0.59
C PRO A 117 -12.80 -2.02 -1.47
N GLY A 118 -12.12 -1.87 -2.60
CA GLY A 118 -12.42 -0.90 -3.64
C GLY A 118 -13.26 -1.53 -4.76
N ILE A 119 -14.38 -0.88 -5.10
CA ILE A 119 -15.28 -1.32 -6.18
C ILE A 119 -14.67 -1.01 -7.57
N THR A 120 -14.19 0.22 -7.76
CA THR A 120 -13.55 0.68 -8.99
C THR A 120 -12.70 1.93 -8.70
N ALA A 121 -11.81 2.28 -9.61
CA ALA A 121 -11.08 3.55 -9.58
C ALA A 121 -10.63 3.94 -11.00
N ARG A 122 -10.22 5.20 -11.13
CA ARG A 122 -9.43 5.67 -12.26
C ARG A 122 -8.19 6.36 -11.73
N GLU A 123 -7.05 6.08 -12.34
CA GLU A 123 -5.78 6.67 -11.96
C GLU A 123 -4.98 6.97 -13.22
N GLN A 124 -4.32 8.13 -13.23
CA GLN A 124 -3.63 8.65 -14.42
C GLN A 124 -4.51 8.66 -15.68
N GLY A 125 -5.82 8.87 -15.51
CA GLY A 125 -6.79 8.86 -16.62
C GLY A 125 -7.15 7.47 -17.16
N MET A 126 -6.79 6.39 -16.49
CA MET A 126 -7.08 5.01 -16.92
C MET A 126 -7.97 4.29 -15.91
N ALA A 127 -8.94 3.51 -16.40
CA ALA A 127 -9.73 2.63 -15.55
C ALA A 127 -8.86 1.47 -15.06
N ILE A 128 -9.03 1.11 -13.79
CA ILE A 128 -8.35 -0.06 -13.23
C ILE A 128 -9.00 -1.36 -13.75
N PRO A 129 -8.24 -2.44 -13.92
CA PRO A 129 -8.84 -3.72 -14.28
C PRO A 129 -9.63 -4.34 -13.14
N LEU A 130 -10.48 -5.31 -13.46
CA LEU A 130 -11.01 -6.24 -12.46
C LEU A 130 -9.86 -7.01 -11.81
N ALA A 131 -10.04 -7.42 -10.56
CA ALA A 131 -9.05 -8.23 -9.86
C ALA A 131 -8.90 -9.59 -10.54
N GLY A 132 -7.67 -9.96 -10.90
CA GLY A 132 -7.34 -11.17 -11.65
C GLY A 132 -7.23 -10.94 -13.17
N GLU A 133 -7.57 -9.76 -13.67
CA GLU A 133 -7.48 -9.40 -15.09
C GLU A 133 -6.30 -8.47 -15.40
N GLU A 134 -5.35 -8.32 -14.46
CA GLU A 134 -4.24 -7.39 -14.58
C GLU A 134 -3.39 -7.64 -15.84
N ALA A 135 -3.03 -8.89 -16.12
CA ALA A 135 -2.20 -9.22 -17.28
C ALA A 135 -2.90 -8.90 -18.62
N ALA A 136 -4.20 -9.18 -18.73
CA ALA A 136 -4.98 -8.86 -19.93
C ALA A 136 -5.08 -7.35 -20.14
N TRP A 137 -5.33 -6.61 -19.05
CA TRP A 137 -5.37 -5.16 -19.08
C TRP A 137 -4.03 -4.53 -19.44
N LEU A 138 -2.93 -5.01 -18.87
CA LEU A 138 -1.57 -4.57 -19.19
C LEU A 138 -1.25 -4.78 -20.67
N LYS A 139 -1.60 -5.95 -21.23
CA LYS A 139 -1.45 -6.24 -22.67
C LYS A 139 -2.25 -5.27 -23.53
N SER A 140 -3.52 -5.06 -23.21
CA SER A 140 -4.40 -4.16 -23.98
C SER A 140 -4.00 -2.68 -23.89
N SER A 141 -3.40 -2.28 -22.77
CA SER A 141 -3.03 -0.88 -22.50
C SER A 141 -1.58 -0.56 -22.88
N ARG A 142 -0.78 -1.55 -23.27
CA ARG A 142 0.66 -1.40 -23.53
C ARG A 142 1.00 -0.26 -24.50
N GLY A 143 0.25 -0.13 -25.60
CA GLY A 143 0.50 0.94 -26.56
C GLY A 143 0.28 2.34 -26.00
N ILE A 144 -0.65 2.50 -25.03
CA ILE A 144 -0.83 3.77 -24.30
C ILE A 144 0.37 4.05 -23.41
N PHE A 145 0.90 3.02 -22.73
CA PHE A 145 2.05 3.17 -21.85
C PHE A 145 3.31 3.57 -22.62
N GLU A 146 3.57 2.92 -23.75
CA GLU A 146 4.70 3.23 -24.62
C GLU A 146 4.59 4.66 -25.16
N LYS A 147 3.40 5.07 -25.64
CA LYS A 147 3.18 6.45 -26.10
C LYS A 147 3.44 7.50 -25.02
N ARG A 148 3.01 7.26 -23.77
CA ARG A 148 3.25 8.19 -22.65
C ARG A 148 4.70 8.22 -22.22
N ALA A 149 5.38 7.07 -22.23
CA ALA A 149 6.81 6.98 -21.98
C ALA A 149 7.62 7.78 -23.03
N ASP A 150 7.27 7.63 -24.32
CA ASP A 150 7.88 8.35 -25.44
C ASP A 150 7.62 9.86 -25.36
N ALA A 151 6.47 10.27 -24.83
CA ALA A 151 6.13 11.67 -24.55
C ALA A 151 6.93 12.27 -23.37
N GLY A 152 7.74 11.46 -22.69
CA GLY A 152 8.65 11.91 -21.63
C GLY A 152 8.15 11.66 -20.21
N GLU A 153 6.98 11.04 -20.02
CA GLU A 153 6.42 10.79 -18.69
C GLU A 153 7.21 9.70 -17.93
N GLU A 154 7.92 10.10 -16.87
CA GLU A 154 8.84 9.21 -16.12
C GLU A 154 8.16 7.99 -15.50
N ASP A 155 6.95 8.15 -14.96
CA ASP A 155 6.19 7.04 -14.39
C ASP A 155 5.89 5.96 -15.44
N PHE A 156 5.62 6.36 -16.68
CA PHE A 156 5.36 5.44 -17.78
C PHE A 156 6.64 4.83 -18.37
N LYS A 157 7.76 5.56 -18.36
CA LYS A 157 9.08 4.97 -18.66
C LYS A 157 9.41 3.86 -17.66
N ASN A 158 9.18 4.11 -16.37
CA ASN A 158 9.37 3.13 -15.32
C ASN A 158 8.42 1.94 -15.47
N LEU A 159 7.14 2.18 -15.80
CA LEU A 159 6.18 1.11 -16.06
C LEU A 159 6.61 0.21 -17.24
N VAL A 160 7.01 0.80 -18.37
CA VAL A 160 7.47 0.05 -19.54
C VAL A 160 8.71 -0.77 -19.20
N LYS A 161 9.66 -0.20 -18.45
CA LYS A 161 10.82 -0.94 -17.94
C LYS A 161 10.41 -2.09 -17.03
N ASP A 162 9.48 -1.86 -16.10
CA ASP A 162 8.98 -2.90 -15.18
C ASP A 162 8.42 -4.09 -15.99
N LEU A 163 7.55 -3.82 -16.97
CA LEU A 163 6.97 -4.85 -17.85
C LEU A 163 8.01 -5.63 -18.68
N GLN A 164 9.14 -5.02 -19.02
CA GLN A 164 10.25 -5.70 -19.72
C GLN A 164 11.05 -6.59 -18.77
N THR A 165 11.28 -6.13 -17.53
CA THR A 165 12.10 -6.85 -16.54
C THR A 165 11.32 -7.89 -15.75
N ARG A 166 9.98 -7.80 -15.74
CA ARG A 166 9.05 -8.65 -15.00
C ARG A 166 8.03 -9.31 -15.94
N PRO A 167 8.45 -10.28 -16.76
CA PRO A 167 7.56 -10.92 -17.73
C PRO A 167 6.37 -11.65 -17.09
N GLU A 168 6.45 -12.00 -15.80
CA GLU A 168 5.35 -12.56 -15.03
C GLU A 168 4.16 -11.61 -14.87
N LEU A 169 4.34 -10.29 -14.97
CA LEU A 169 3.23 -9.31 -14.97
C LEU A 169 2.33 -9.47 -16.20
N MET A 170 2.86 -10.08 -17.26
CA MET A 170 2.19 -10.27 -18.54
C MET A 170 1.71 -11.70 -18.75
N LYS A 171 1.78 -12.57 -17.74
CA LYS A 171 1.26 -13.94 -17.81
C LYS A 171 -0.18 -13.97 -17.30
#